data_AF-A0A6A6NCJ5-F1
#
_entry.id   AF-A0A6A6NCJ5-F1
#
_cell.length_a   1.000
_cell.length_b   1.000
_cell.length_c   1.000
_cell.angle_alpha   90.00
_cell.angle_beta   90.00
_cell.angle_gamma   90.00
#
_symmetry.space_group_name_H-M   'P 1'
#
loop_
_entity.id
_entity.type
_entity.pdbx_description
1 polymer ?
#
loop_
_entity_poly.entity_id
_entity_poly.type
_entity_poly.pdbx_seq_one_letter_code
_entity_poly.pdbx_strand_id
1 'polypeptide(L)'
;MSKDGKMLYNLLLEYASGGTLANLKKRSGGYGLPESDVKRYARSILKGINYINSHDYVHCDSKPDDVLLVPSGDGDFVPKIGDFGLAKKVQKTKKRKLDCSIAGTAFNMAPETLIDNIQEFPSDIWALRCFLFETLKSDVGLAWRRSIINDV
;
A
#
# COMPACT_ATOMS: atom_id res chain seq x y z
N MET A 1 24.22 18.94 -5.41
CA MET A 1 24.88 18.88 -4.09
C MET A 1 24.01 19.67 -3.12
N SER A 2 23.59 19.10 -1.98
CA SER A 2 22.90 19.85 -0.93
C SER A 2 23.82 20.92 -0.34
N LYS A 3 23.26 21.93 0.33
CA LYS A 3 24.04 22.95 1.06
C LYS A 3 25.03 22.34 2.06
N ASP A 4 24.76 21.11 2.53
CA ASP A 4 25.60 20.36 3.48
C ASP A 4 26.57 19.37 2.80
N GLY A 5 26.82 19.50 1.49
CA GLY A 5 27.73 18.62 0.74
C GLY A 5 27.21 17.20 0.46
N LYS A 6 25.97 16.87 0.88
CA LYS A 6 25.34 15.57 0.58
C LYS A 6 24.96 15.46 -0.90
N MET A 7 25.12 14.26 -1.46
CA MET A 7 24.65 13.92 -2.80
C MET A 7 23.12 13.87 -2.80
N LEU A 8 22.51 14.52 -3.78
CA LEU A 8 21.06 14.55 -3.98
C LEU A 8 20.72 13.67 -5.18
N TYR A 9 19.70 12.83 -5.02
CA TYR A 9 19.15 12.02 -6.10
C TYR A 9 17.74 12.52 -6.37
N ASN A 10 17.45 12.84 -7.63
CA ASN A 10 16.13 13.27 -8.07
C ASN A 10 15.53 12.17 -8.95
N LEU A 11 14.29 11.80 -8.65
CA LEU A 11 13.50 10.89 -9.48
C LEU A 11 12.45 11.70 -10.23
N LEU A 12 12.51 11.67 -11.56
CA LEU A 12 11.48 12.26 -12.41
C LEU A 12 10.48 11.16 -12.78
N LEU A 13 9.24 11.34 -12.38
CA LEU A 13 8.14 10.40 -12.59
C LEU A 13 6.98 11.11 -13.29
N GLU A 14 6.04 10.32 -13.81
CA GLU A 14 4.79 10.85 -14.35
C GLU A 14 3.97 11.58 -13.26
N TYR A 15 3.18 12.57 -13.66
CA TYR A 15 2.34 13.33 -12.73
C TYR A 15 0.98 12.67 -12.53
N ALA A 16 0.67 12.32 -11.28
CA ALA A 16 -0.62 11.78 -10.87
C ALA A 16 -1.62 12.89 -10.51
N SER A 17 -2.31 13.44 -11.51
CA SER A 17 -3.23 14.56 -11.32
C SER A 17 -4.47 14.25 -10.47
N GLY A 18 -4.78 12.98 -10.23
CA GLY A 18 -5.88 12.56 -9.35
C GLY A 18 -5.55 12.66 -7.85
N GLY A 19 -4.29 12.97 -7.52
CA GLY A 19 -3.75 12.94 -6.16
C GLY A 19 -3.62 11.51 -5.63
N THR A 20 -3.61 11.36 -4.31
CA THR A 20 -3.53 10.04 -3.67
C THR A 20 -4.92 9.46 -3.42
N LEU A 21 -4.96 8.15 -3.18
CA LEU A 21 -6.19 7.47 -2.79
C LEU A 21 -6.66 7.94 -1.40
N ALA A 22 -5.74 8.34 -0.51
CA ALA A 22 -6.06 9.02 0.74
C ALA A 22 -6.75 10.37 0.50
N ASN A 23 -6.32 11.15 -0.50
CA ASN A 23 -7.02 12.39 -0.89
C ASN A 23 -8.43 12.08 -1.42
N LEU A 24 -8.59 11.05 -2.25
CA LEU A 24 -9.89 10.66 -2.77
C LEU A 24 -10.86 10.30 -1.65
N LYS A 25 -10.41 9.53 -0.65
CA LYS A 25 -11.20 9.21 0.54
C LYS A 25 -11.58 10.45 1.34
N LYS A 26 -10.64 11.38 1.57
CA LYS A 26 -10.96 12.65 2.26
C LYS A 26 -12.03 13.46 1.53
N ARG A 27 -11.96 13.50 0.19
CA ARG A 27 -12.97 14.17 -0.66
C ARG A 27 -14.35 13.52 -0.59
N SER A 28 -14.45 12.24 -0.25
CA SER A 28 -15.75 11.59 -0.05
C SER A 28 -16.44 11.93 1.28
N GLY A 29 -15.89 12.88 2.05
CA GLY A 29 -16.51 13.38 3.28
C GLY A 29 -16.55 12.35 4.42
N GLY A 30 -15.70 11.32 4.36
CA GLY A 30 -15.66 10.25 5.35
C GLY A 30 -16.68 9.13 5.14
N TYR A 31 -17.53 9.23 4.10
CA TYR A 31 -18.50 8.17 3.75
C TYR A 31 -17.87 6.98 3.03
N GLY A 32 -16.54 6.92 2.90
CA GLY A 32 -15.84 5.89 2.13
C GLY A 32 -16.12 5.99 0.62
N LEU A 33 -15.77 4.95 -0.12
CA LEU A 33 -15.98 4.85 -1.57
C LEU A 33 -17.03 3.77 -1.89
N PRO A 34 -17.72 3.87 -3.03
CA PRO A 34 -18.57 2.78 -3.54
C PRO A 34 -17.78 1.48 -3.66
N GLU A 35 -18.42 0.35 -3.37
CA GLU A 35 -17.78 -0.98 -3.45
C GLU A 35 -17.23 -1.28 -4.86
N SER A 36 -17.91 -0.80 -5.91
CA SER A 36 -17.45 -0.90 -7.30
C SER A 36 -16.08 -0.26 -7.49
N ASP A 37 -15.88 0.93 -6.93
CA ASP A 37 -14.66 1.71 -7.06
C ASP A 37 -13.54 1.06 -6.25
N VAL A 38 -13.85 0.63 -5.01
CA VAL A 38 -12.91 -0.11 -4.16
C VAL A 38 -12.44 -1.39 -4.85
N LYS A 39 -13.35 -2.18 -5.44
CA LYS A 39 -13.00 -3.38 -6.22
C LYS A 39 -12.12 -3.06 -7.42
N ARG A 40 -12.43 -1.98 -8.15
CA ARG A 40 -11.67 -1.52 -9.31
C ARG A 40 -10.24 -1.13 -8.90
N TYR A 41 -10.09 -0.37 -7.83
CA TYR A 41 -8.79 0.05 -7.32
C TYR A 41 -8.00 -1.12 -6.74
N ALA A 42 -8.63 -1.96 -5.92
CA ALA A 42 -8.02 -3.16 -5.34
C ALA A 42 -7.39 -4.06 -6.41
N ARG A 43 -8.10 -4.29 -7.53
CA ARG A 43 -7.59 -5.11 -8.63
C ARG A 43 -6.30 -4.56 -9.22
N SER A 44 -6.22 -3.25 -9.41
CA SER A 44 -5.04 -2.60 -10.00
C SER A 44 -3.87 -2.56 -9.01
N ILE A 45 -4.15 -2.31 -7.73
CA ILE A 45 -3.12 -2.35 -6.67
C ILE A 45 -2.58 -3.78 -6.50
N LEU A 46 -3.44 -4.80 -6.50
CA LEU A 46 -3.01 -6.21 -6.43
C LEU A 46 -2.11 -6.60 -7.61
N LYS A 47 -2.40 -6.12 -8.83
CA LYS A 47 -1.51 -6.31 -9.98
C LYS A 47 -0.15 -5.66 -9.73
N GLY A 48 -0.12 -4.45 -9.16
CA GLY A 48 1.09 -3.77 -8.74
C GLY A 48 1.89 -4.54 -7.69
N ILE A 49 1.26 -4.99 -6.61
CA ILE A 49 1.90 -5.80 -5.57
C ILE A 49 2.45 -7.10 -6.15
N ASN A 50 1.67 -7.79 -6.99
CA ASN A 50 2.14 -9.01 -7.64
C ASN A 50 3.37 -8.76 -8.53
N TYR A 51 3.42 -7.60 -9.20
CA TYR A 51 4.59 -7.19 -9.98
C TYR A 51 5.81 -6.91 -9.09
N ILE A 52 5.63 -6.24 -7.94
CA ILE A 52 6.71 -5.99 -6.98
C ILE A 52 7.26 -7.32 -6.44
N ASN A 53 6.37 -8.21 -6.01
CA ASN A 53 6.72 -9.52 -5.47
C ASN A 53 7.43 -10.40 -6.50
N SER A 54 7.00 -10.38 -7.77
CA SER A 54 7.66 -11.16 -8.83
C SER A 54 9.09 -10.73 -9.13
N HIS A 55 9.48 -9.52 -8.69
CA HIS A 55 10.84 -9.00 -8.78
C HIS A 55 11.64 -9.18 -7.47
N ASP A 56 11.15 -10.01 -6.55
CA ASP A 56 11.74 -10.29 -5.24
C ASP A 56 11.81 -9.06 -4.32
N TYR A 57 10.87 -8.12 -4.44
CA TYR A 57 10.73 -6.97 -3.53
C TYR A 57 9.48 -7.05 -2.67
N VAL A 58 9.54 -6.41 -1.51
CA VAL A 58 8.40 -6.09 -0.64
C VAL A 58 8.36 -4.57 -0.51
N HIS A 59 7.19 -3.95 -0.65
CA HIS A 59 7.01 -2.51 -0.58
C HIS A 59 7.18 -1.98 0.86
N CYS A 60 6.75 -2.75 1.85
CA CYS A 60 6.89 -2.51 3.30
C CYS A 60 6.05 -1.38 3.89
N ASP A 61 5.56 -0.42 3.10
CA ASP A 61 4.73 0.69 3.60
C ASP A 61 3.45 0.91 2.79
N SER A 62 2.87 -0.17 2.23
CA SER A 62 1.65 -0.09 1.42
C SER A 62 0.50 0.61 2.17
N LYS A 63 0.18 1.86 1.80
CA LYS A 63 -0.87 2.69 2.42
C LYS A 63 -1.55 3.60 1.38
N PRO A 64 -2.76 4.13 1.64
CA PRO A 64 -3.47 4.94 0.65
C PRO A 64 -2.76 6.24 0.23
N ASP A 65 -1.84 6.76 1.04
CA ASP A 65 -1.00 7.90 0.68
C ASP A 65 0.01 7.57 -0.44
N ASP A 66 0.44 6.31 -0.52
CA ASP A 66 1.41 5.82 -1.49
C ASP A 66 0.73 5.27 -2.77
N VAL A 67 -0.59 5.34 -2.85
CA VAL A 67 -1.35 4.96 -4.05
C VAL A 67 -1.77 6.22 -4.79
N LEU A 68 -1.14 6.44 -5.94
CA LEU A 68 -1.31 7.61 -6.79
C LEU A 68 -2.35 7.36 -7.89
N LEU A 69 -3.23 8.33 -8.13
CA LEU A 69 -4.27 8.24 -9.16
C LEU A 69 -3.82 8.94 -10.44
N VAL A 70 -3.53 8.14 -11.47
CA VAL A 70 -3.03 8.60 -12.77
C VAL A 70 -4.16 8.57 -13.81
N PRO A 71 -4.32 9.61 -14.64
CA PRO A 71 -5.33 9.62 -15.71
C PRO A 71 -5.21 8.43 -16.66
N SER A 72 -6.35 7.86 -17.02
CA SER A 72 -6.52 6.90 -18.10
C SER A 72 -7.01 7.59 -19.38
N GLY A 73 -6.83 6.93 -20.53
CA GLY A 73 -7.35 7.40 -21.82
C GLY A 73 -8.87 7.54 -21.87
N ASP A 74 -9.58 6.84 -20.98
CA ASP A 74 -11.05 6.81 -20.93
C ASP A 74 -11.66 7.89 -20.01
N GLY A 75 -10.85 8.85 -19.53
CA GLY A 75 -11.29 9.92 -18.62
C GLY A 75 -11.39 9.51 -17.14
N ASP A 76 -11.07 8.26 -16.84
CA ASP A 76 -11.02 7.70 -15.48
C ASP A 76 -9.61 7.78 -14.87
N PHE A 77 -9.45 7.39 -13.60
CA PHE A 77 -8.14 7.24 -12.95
C PHE A 77 -7.75 5.78 -12.69
N VAL A 78 -6.47 5.46 -12.92
CA VAL A 78 -5.84 4.18 -12.59
C VAL A 78 -4.91 4.37 -11.39
N PRO A 79 -5.03 3.56 -10.33
CA PRO A 79 -4.14 3.64 -9.19
C PRO A 79 -2.80 2.98 -9.53
N LYS A 80 -1.70 3.66 -9.16
CA LYS A 80 -0.34 3.16 -9.24
C LYS A 80 0.32 3.24 -7.86
N ILE A 81 1.10 2.23 -7.50
CA ILE A 81 1.87 2.20 -6.26
C ILE A 81 3.10 3.10 -6.47
N GLY A 82 3.28 4.06 -5.57
CA GLY A 82 4.44 4.96 -5.50
C GLY A 82 5.17 4.80 -4.17
N ASP A 83 6.20 5.61 -3.96
CA ASP A 83 7.06 5.63 -2.76
C ASP A 83 7.69 4.29 -2.35
N PHE A 84 8.75 3.92 -3.07
CA PHE A 84 9.56 2.74 -2.76
C PHE A 84 10.67 3.02 -1.73
N GLY A 85 10.57 4.10 -0.95
CA GLY A 85 11.62 4.52 -0.01
C GLY A 85 11.94 3.49 1.09
N LEU A 86 10.97 2.62 1.41
CA LEU A 86 11.09 1.56 2.41
C LEU A 86 11.07 0.15 1.80
N ALA A 87 11.03 0.05 0.48
CA ALA A 87 10.97 -1.22 -0.22
C ALA A 87 12.29 -1.99 -0.03
N LYS A 88 12.18 -3.31 0.16
CA LYS A 88 13.35 -4.16 0.40
C LYS A 88 13.35 -5.39 -0.48
N LYS A 89 14.54 -5.84 -0.84
CA LYS A 89 14.73 -7.06 -1.62
C LYS A 89 14.74 -8.28 -0.70
N VAL A 90 13.89 -9.25 -0.98
CA VAL A 90 13.86 -10.53 -0.25
C VAL A 90 15.04 -11.39 -0.74
N GLN A 91 16.03 -11.60 0.14
CA GLN A 91 17.17 -12.46 -0.18
C GLN A 91 16.79 -13.93 0.01
N LYS A 92 16.85 -14.74 -1.06
CA LYS A 92 16.58 -16.19 -1.03
C LYS A 92 17.69 -17.02 -0.33
N THR A 93 18.78 -16.40 0.10
CA THR A 93 19.94 -17.09 0.70
C THR A 93 19.80 -17.29 2.20
N LYS A 94 20.08 -18.51 2.69
CA LYS A 94 20.01 -18.97 4.10
C LYS A 94 20.82 -18.14 5.11
N LYS A 95 21.67 -17.21 4.68
CA LYS A 95 22.22 -16.18 5.55
C LYS A 95 21.22 -15.04 5.57
N ARG A 96 20.21 -15.14 6.46
CA ARG A 96 19.45 -13.98 6.96
C ARG A 96 20.49 -13.01 7.56
N LYS A 97 21.12 -12.20 6.71
CA LYS A 97 21.91 -11.07 7.19
C LYS A 97 20.92 -10.16 7.90
N LEU A 98 21.35 -9.73 9.08
CA LEU A 98 20.67 -8.93 10.10
C LEU A 98 20.14 -7.57 9.64
N ASP A 99 19.69 -7.39 8.40
CA ASP A 99 18.81 -6.27 8.03
C ASP A 99 17.37 -6.64 8.42
N CYS A 100 17.18 -6.82 9.73
CA CYS A 100 15.90 -7.10 10.37
C CYS A 100 15.19 -5.80 10.78
N SER A 101 15.43 -4.68 10.07
CA SER A 101 14.65 -3.47 10.34
C SER A 101 13.27 -3.65 9.72
N ILE A 102 12.27 -3.81 10.59
CA ILE A 102 10.88 -3.59 10.21
C ILE A 102 10.78 -2.12 9.79
N ALA A 103 10.19 -1.89 8.63
CA ALA A 103 9.93 -0.56 8.11
C ALA A 103 8.43 -0.37 7.87
N GLY A 104 7.98 0.89 7.85
CA GLY A 104 6.63 1.27 7.48
C GLY A 104 5.75 1.71 8.66
N THR A 105 4.48 1.89 8.38
CA THR A 105 3.49 2.43 9.31
C THR A 105 2.92 1.33 10.22
N ALA A 106 3.13 1.46 11.54
CA ALA A 106 2.78 0.42 12.53
C ALA A 106 1.33 -0.07 12.47
N PHE A 107 0.36 0.80 12.15
CA PHE A 107 -1.06 0.45 12.07
C PHE A 107 -1.39 -0.53 10.92
N ASN A 108 -0.55 -0.58 9.88
CA ASN A 108 -0.74 -1.43 8.70
C ASN A 108 0.15 -2.68 8.74
N MET A 109 0.88 -2.91 9.83
CA MET A 109 1.80 -4.04 9.93
C MET A 109 1.04 -5.34 10.17
N ALA A 110 1.50 -6.40 9.49
CA ALA A 110 1.00 -7.75 9.66
C ALA A 110 1.38 -8.31 11.05
N PRO A 111 0.59 -9.22 11.62
CA PRO A 111 0.87 -9.78 12.94
C PRO A 111 2.23 -10.49 12.98
N GLU A 112 2.61 -11.22 11.93
CA GLU A 112 3.92 -11.85 11.80
C GLU A 112 5.08 -10.83 11.72
N THR A 113 4.81 -9.64 11.15
CA THR A 113 5.77 -8.53 11.16
C THR A 113 5.99 -8.05 12.59
N LEU A 114 4.92 -7.86 13.37
CA LEU A 114 5.00 -7.33 14.73
C LEU A 114 5.56 -8.34 15.74
N ILE A 115 5.22 -9.62 15.58
CA ILE A 115 5.55 -10.68 16.55
C ILE A 115 6.89 -11.32 16.20
N ASP A 116 7.06 -11.73 14.94
CA ASP A 116 8.18 -12.58 14.52
C ASP A 116 9.28 -11.78 13.80
N ASN A 117 9.10 -10.46 13.63
CA ASN A 117 9.95 -9.61 12.78
C ASN A 117 10.07 -10.13 11.33
N ILE A 118 9.02 -10.82 10.85
CA ILE A 118 8.96 -11.36 9.50
C ILE A 118 8.14 -10.39 8.64
N GLN A 119 8.83 -9.59 7.84
CA GLN A 119 8.18 -8.73 6.86
C GLN A 119 8.59 -9.20 5.46
N GLU A 120 7.70 -9.95 4.82
CA GLU A 120 7.88 -10.62 3.53
C GLU A 120 6.68 -10.30 2.61
N PHE A 121 6.55 -10.97 1.47
CA PHE A 121 5.47 -10.70 0.49
C PHE A 121 4.05 -10.68 1.08
N PRO A 122 3.67 -11.54 2.06
CA PRO A 122 2.34 -11.49 2.68
C PRO A 122 2.06 -10.18 3.42
N SER A 123 3.08 -9.47 3.87
CA SER A 123 2.92 -8.24 4.66
C SER A 123 2.26 -7.12 3.85
N ASP A 124 2.55 -6.99 2.55
CA ASP A 124 1.89 -6.02 1.68
C ASP A 124 0.42 -6.37 1.42
N ILE A 125 0.09 -7.67 1.40
CA ILE A 125 -1.30 -8.13 1.28
C ILE A 125 -2.09 -7.79 2.55
N TRP A 126 -1.48 -7.94 3.72
CA TRP A 126 -2.09 -7.51 4.98
C TRP A 126 -2.35 -6.00 4.99
N ALA A 127 -1.34 -5.20 4.65
CA ALA A 127 -1.47 -3.75 4.60
C ALA A 127 -2.58 -3.30 3.62
N LEU A 128 -2.68 -3.94 2.44
CA LEU A 128 -3.78 -3.73 1.50
C LEU A 128 -5.14 -4.04 2.14
N ARG A 129 -5.28 -5.11 2.92
CA ARG A 129 -6.55 -5.45 3.59
C ARG A 129 -6.97 -4.35 4.58
N CYS A 130 -6.04 -3.86 5.40
CA CYS A 130 -6.30 -2.75 6.32
C CYS A 130 -6.81 -1.52 5.56
N PHE A 131 -6.12 -1.15 4.48
CA PHE A 131 -6.49 -0.05 3.61
C PHE A 131 -7.87 -0.22 2.95
N LEU A 132 -8.18 -1.42 2.42
CA LEU A 132 -9.47 -1.68 1.76
C LEU A 132 -10.62 -1.60 2.76
N PHE A 133 -10.42 -2.14 3.96
CA PHE A 133 -11.40 -2.03 5.03
C PHE A 133 -11.65 -0.56 5.40
N GLU A 134 -10.60 0.25 5.46
CA GLU A 134 -10.69 1.67 5.79
C GLU A 134 -11.35 2.51 4.68
N THR A 135 -11.28 2.08 3.42
CA THR A 135 -11.82 2.82 2.26
C THR A 135 -13.24 2.45 1.88
N LEU A 136 -13.75 1.33 2.36
CA LEU A 136 -15.16 0.95 2.18
C LEU A 136 -16.10 1.94 2.88
N LYS A 137 -17.26 2.15 2.27
CA LYS A 137 -18.35 2.92 2.86
C LYS A 137 -18.77 2.34 4.22
N SER A 138 -18.99 3.22 5.20
CA SER A 138 -19.24 2.90 6.62
C SER A 138 -20.31 1.82 6.84
N ASP A 139 -21.36 1.85 6.03
CA ASP A 139 -22.52 0.95 6.17
C ASP A 139 -22.16 -0.49 5.77
N VAL A 140 -21.18 -0.65 4.87
CA VAL A 140 -20.61 -1.93 4.44
C VAL A 140 -19.47 -2.37 5.37
N GLY A 141 -18.64 -1.42 5.84
CA GLY A 141 -17.56 -1.67 6.80
C GLY A 141 -18.07 -2.24 8.13
N LEU A 142 -19.25 -1.80 8.59
CA LEU A 142 -19.91 -2.34 9.78
C LEU A 142 -20.39 -3.79 9.59
N ALA A 143 -20.82 -4.17 8.39
CA ALA A 143 -21.20 -5.55 8.08
C ALA A 143 -19.99 -6.49 8.06
N TRP A 144 -18.88 -6.05 7.47
CA TRP A 144 -17.60 -6.78 7.47
C TRP A 144 -16.98 -6.91 8.87
N ARG A 145 -17.09 -5.86 9.71
CA ARG A 145 -16.62 -5.89 11.10
C ARG A 145 -17.38 -6.90 11.97
N ARG A 146 -18.66 -7.15 11.67
CA ARG A 146 -19.48 -8.15 12.37
C ARG A 146 -19.17 -9.59 11.95
N SER A 147 -18.71 -9.82 10.72
CA SER A 147 -18.36 -11.17 10.25
C SER A 147 -17.06 -11.69 10.86
N ILE A 148 -16.09 -10.81 11.15
CA ILE A 148 -14.77 -11.23 11.66
C ILE A 148 -14.76 -11.46 13.19
N ILE A 149 -15.69 -10.87 13.93
CA ILE A 149 -15.78 -11.06 15.40
C ILE A 149 -16.50 -12.38 15.76
N ASN A 150 -17.22 -13.01 14.83
CA ASN A 150 -17.94 -14.26 15.08
C ASN A 150 -17.22 -15.52 14.59
N ASP A 151 -16.08 -15.38 13.89
CA ASP A 151 -15.30 -16.50 13.34
C ASP A 151 -13.89 -16.61 13.99
N VAL A 152 -13.77 -16.25 15.27
CA VAL A 152 -12.64 -16.59 16.14
C VAL A 152 -13.12 -17.44 17.31
#